data_AF-A0A2V6L324-F1
#
_entry.id   AF-A0A2V6L324-F1
#
_cell.length_a   1.000
_cell.length_b   1.000
_cell.length_c   1.000
_cell.angle_alpha   90.00
_cell.angle_beta   90.00
_cell.angle_gamma   90.00
#
_symmetry.space_group_name_H-M   'P 1'
#
loop_
_entity.id
_entity.type
_entity.pdbx_description
1 polymer ?
#
loop_
_entity_poly.entity_id
_entity_poly.type
_entity_poly.pdbx_seq_one_letter_code
_entity_poly.pdbx_strand_id
1 'polypeptide(L)'
;MLDVSRLFESVRVQLTRVRNLMSLPSAVQGMLSVLFLIPSTAFSARLVQKNPPVRPADANSPVLISDIDPKLAKSLPRNFRTTDDPLEGNTGQKIPADTGLTDLHASGGGEFTADGLKLLLGRTRGPVTVFDLRQETHIFVNGLPISWFATHDWSNIGRTHDEIEADEAARVKSLKAGSKIVVHSGAAIKKPGVTSSAPENVTVEHASTERDIVEPNRAAYVRLTVTDHARPLDDEVDRFVLVVRTIPENGWAHFHCEAGRGRTTTFMVLYDMLRNATRISLEDIAGRQQLLGYDYDVLRPAGPGNWKAPYTDDRIAFIRAFYDYARANPAGRPQLWSEWLKSGIK
;
A
#
# COMPACT_ATOMS: atom_id res chain seq x y z
N MET A 1 24.59 42.75 -16.30
CA MET A 1 25.57 42.46 -17.37
C MET A 1 26.46 41.35 -16.86
N LEU A 2 26.18 40.12 -17.26
CA LEU A 2 26.90 38.93 -16.84
C LEU A 2 27.96 38.59 -17.90
N ASP A 3 29.16 38.32 -17.41
CA ASP A 3 30.40 38.18 -18.15
C ASP A 3 30.45 36.83 -18.91
N VAL A 4 30.44 36.90 -20.25
CA VAL A 4 30.35 35.77 -21.19
C VAL A 4 31.72 35.09 -21.41
N SER A 5 32.78 35.56 -20.76
CA SER A 5 34.14 35.09 -21.00
C SER A 5 34.49 33.74 -20.34
N ARG A 6 33.73 33.27 -19.34
CA ARG A 6 33.99 31.97 -18.67
C ARG A 6 33.30 30.76 -19.30
N LEU A 7 32.41 30.97 -20.28
CA LEU A 7 31.70 29.87 -20.96
C LEU A 7 32.51 29.26 -22.12
N PHE A 8 33.57 29.92 -22.59
CA PHE A 8 34.34 29.49 -23.77
C PHE A 8 35.61 28.68 -23.45
N GLU A 9 36.05 28.59 -22.19
CA GLU A 9 37.22 27.79 -21.80
C GLU A 9 36.88 26.32 -21.46
N SER A 10 35.67 26.03 -20.97
CA SER A 10 35.29 24.64 -20.65
C SER A 10 34.96 23.79 -21.88
N VAL A 11 34.60 24.42 -23.01
CA VAL A 11 34.29 23.72 -24.28
C VAL A 11 35.58 23.36 -25.03
N ARG A 12 36.69 24.06 -24.77
CA ARG A 12 37.98 23.82 -25.46
C ARG A 12 38.77 22.64 -24.87
N VAL A 13 38.53 22.26 -23.62
CA VAL A 13 39.26 21.16 -22.94
C VAL A 13 38.65 19.77 -23.21
N GLN A 14 37.38 19.68 -23.59
CA GLN A 14 36.77 18.39 -23.98
C GLN A 14 37.02 17.98 -25.45
N LEU A 15 37.43 18.91 -26.31
CA LEU A 15 37.72 18.64 -27.72
C LEU A 15 39.16 18.14 -27.99
N THR A 16 40.00 17.98 -26.96
CA THR A 16 41.39 17.50 -27.12
C THR A 16 41.62 16.08 -26.60
N ARG A 17 40.60 15.41 -26.03
CA ARG A 17 40.71 14.02 -25.52
C ARG A 17 40.04 12.95 -26.38
N VAL A 18 39.52 13.31 -27.56
CA VAL A 18 39.03 12.38 -28.60
C VAL A 18 39.90 12.47 -29.85
N ARG A 19 41.21 12.65 -29.64
CA ARG A 19 42.25 12.51 -30.68
C ARG A 19 43.38 11.69 -30.07
N ASN A 20 43.23 10.37 -30.12
CA ASN A 20 44.32 9.38 -30.18
C ASN A 20 43.72 7.97 -30.12
N LEU A 21 43.06 7.56 -31.22
CA LEU A 21 42.79 6.15 -31.49
C LEU A 21 42.40 5.98 -32.98
N MET A 22 43.30 6.38 -33.88
CA MET A 22 43.19 6.03 -35.30
C MET A 22 44.59 5.90 -35.90
N SER A 23 45.06 4.65 -36.01
CA SER A 23 46.12 4.27 -36.95
C SER A 23 45.92 2.81 -37.33
N LEU A 24 45.12 2.53 -38.35
CA LEU A 24 45.11 1.30 -39.17
C LEU A 24 44.33 1.59 -40.49
N PRO A 25 44.65 0.91 -41.61
CA PRO A 25 44.48 1.46 -42.96
C PRO A 25 43.08 1.34 -43.55
N SER A 26 42.80 2.26 -44.45
CA SER A 26 41.57 2.47 -45.22
C SER A 26 41.29 1.37 -46.25
N ALA A 27 40.27 0.56 -45.98
CA ALA A 27 39.49 -0.10 -47.03
C ALA A 27 38.03 -0.25 -46.57
N VAL A 28 37.12 0.35 -47.36
CA VAL A 28 35.66 0.19 -47.34
C VAL A 28 34.90 0.96 -46.24
N GLN A 29 34.90 2.29 -46.37
CA GLN A 29 33.79 3.13 -45.91
C GLN A 29 32.59 2.93 -46.85
N GLY A 30 31.48 2.40 -46.34
CA GLY A 30 30.28 2.19 -47.14
C GLY A 30 29.09 1.63 -46.36
N MET A 31 28.59 2.34 -45.36
CA MET A 31 27.16 2.56 -45.07
C MET A 31 27.02 3.22 -43.69
N LEU A 32 26.50 4.44 -43.71
CA LEU A 32 26.13 5.19 -42.53
C LEU A 32 25.07 4.45 -41.71
N SER A 33 25.34 4.33 -40.41
CA SER A 33 24.45 4.70 -39.32
C SER A 33 22.94 4.63 -39.60
N VAL A 34 22.36 3.44 -39.45
CA VAL A 34 20.95 3.31 -39.07
C VAL A 34 20.92 2.76 -37.65
N LEU A 35 21.25 3.63 -36.69
CA LEU A 35 20.69 3.49 -35.34
C LEU A 35 19.19 3.73 -35.52
N PHE A 36 18.41 2.64 -35.52
CA PHE A 36 16.99 2.74 -35.26
C PHE A 36 16.83 3.33 -33.86
N LEU A 37 16.72 4.66 -33.80
CA LEU A 37 15.89 5.34 -32.82
C LEU A 37 14.50 4.72 -33.00
N ILE A 38 14.23 3.67 -32.23
CA ILE A 38 12.84 3.31 -31.95
C ILE A 38 12.33 4.53 -31.17
N PRO A 39 11.40 5.33 -31.70
CA PRO A 39 10.73 6.28 -30.85
C PRO A 39 10.04 5.43 -29.80
N SER A 40 10.51 5.48 -28.55
CA SER A 40 9.68 5.15 -27.41
C SER A 40 8.49 6.10 -27.53
N THR A 41 7.43 5.63 -28.16
CA THR A 41 6.13 6.26 -28.12
C THR A 41 5.69 6.17 -26.66
N ALA A 42 6.13 7.14 -25.86
CA ALA A 42 5.62 7.39 -24.55
C ALA A 42 4.14 7.71 -24.73
N PHE A 43 3.30 6.68 -24.63
CA PHE A 43 1.89 6.86 -24.39
C PHE A 43 1.80 7.56 -23.04
N SER A 44 1.76 8.89 -23.07
CA SER A 44 1.29 9.72 -21.95
C SER A 44 -0.22 9.54 -21.81
N ALA A 45 -0.68 8.28 -21.74
CA ALA A 45 -1.99 7.95 -21.24
C ALA A 45 -1.91 8.23 -19.74
N ARG A 46 -2.49 9.36 -19.31
CA ARG A 46 -2.69 9.67 -17.90
C ARG A 46 -3.23 8.41 -17.22
N LEU A 47 -2.56 7.93 -16.17
CA LEU A 47 -3.03 6.76 -15.43
C LEU A 47 -4.41 7.10 -14.85
N VAL A 48 -5.46 6.55 -15.44
CA VAL A 48 -6.84 6.73 -15.01
C VAL A 48 -7.34 5.39 -14.48
N GLN A 49 -8.01 5.43 -13.33
CA GLN A 49 -8.74 4.27 -12.83
C GLN A 49 -9.91 4.00 -13.78
N LYS A 50 -9.85 2.89 -14.53
CA LYS A 50 -10.85 2.59 -15.57
C LYS A 50 -12.13 2.01 -14.98
N ASN A 51 -12.01 1.33 -13.84
CA ASN A 51 -13.08 0.59 -13.18
C ASN A 51 -13.21 1.09 -11.74
N PRO A 52 -13.74 2.29 -11.50
CA PRO A 52 -14.03 2.75 -10.15
C PRO A 52 -15.08 1.83 -9.50
N PRO A 53 -14.89 1.39 -8.25
CA PRO A 53 -15.90 0.62 -7.51
C PRO A 53 -17.23 1.36 -7.45
N VAL A 54 -18.32 0.60 -7.58
CA VAL A 54 -19.68 1.13 -7.56
C VAL A 54 -20.31 0.86 -6.20
N ARG A 55 -20.91 1.90 -5.61
CA ARG A 55 -21.56 1.81 -4.30
C ARG A 55 -22.68 0.76 -4.35
N PRO A 56 -22.64 -0.28 -3.50
CA PRO A 56 -23.67 -1.31 -3.50
C PRO A 56 -24.96 -0.82 -2.85
N ALA A 57 -26.08 -1.48 -3.15
CA ALA A 57 -27.41 -1.08 -2.66
C ALA A 57 -27.55 -1.18 -1.13
N ASP A 58 -26.84 -2.12 -0.51
CA ASP A 58 -26.81 -2.33 0.94
C ASP A 58 -25.82 -1.40 1.68
N ALA A 59 -25.10 -0.51 0.97
CA ALA A 59 -24.19 0.46 1.58
C ALA A 59 -24.86 1.42 2.58
N ASN A 60 -26.18 1.65 2.45
CA ASN A 60 -26.94 2.49 3.37
C ASN A 60 -27.51 1.73 4.57
N SER A 61 -27.42 0.39 4.56
CA SER A 61 -27.85 -0.49 5.64
C SER A 61 -26.80 -1.57 5.91
N PRO A 62 -25.54 -1.20 6.18
CA PRO A 62 -24.48 -2.16 6.40
C PRO A 62 -24.70 -2.97 7.67
N VAL A 63 -24.28 -4.23 7.65
CA VAL A 63 -24.37 -5.15 8.78
C VAL A 63 -23.17 -4.93 9.70
N LEU A 64 -23.43 -4.80 11.00
CA LEU A 64 -22.37 -4.72 12.00
C LEU A 64 -21.77 -6.11 12.23
N ILE A 65 -20.46 -6.23 12.01
CA ILE A 65 -19.74 -7.49 12.11
C ILE A 65 -18.54 -7.40 13.06
N SER A 66 -18.15 -8.53 13.64
CA SER A 66 -16.83 -8.71 14.25
C SER A 66 -15.81 -9.01 13.16
N ASP A 67 -14.71 -8.26 13.12
CA ASP A 67 -13.62 -8.47 12.16
C ASP A 67 -12.69 -9.62 12.56
N ILE A 68 -12.70 -9.99 13.84
CA ILE A 68 -11.85 -11.03 14.41
C ILE A 68 -12.72 -12.09 15.11
N ASP A 69 -12.29 -13.36 15.05
CA ASP A 69 -12.84 -14.42 15.90
C ASP A 69 -12.45 -14.12 17.36
N PRO A 70 -13.40 -13.99 18.30
CA PRO A 70 -13.09 -13.71 19.71
C PRO A 70 -12.07 -14.67 20.34
N LYS A 71 -11.92 -15.89 19.82
CA LYS A 71 -10.89 -16.86 20.26
C LYS A 71 -9.46 -16.40 19.95
N LEU A 72 -9.30 -15.55 18.96
CA LEU A 72 -8.03 -14.95 18.53
C LEU A 72 -7.80 -13.56 19.17
N ALA A 73 -8.63 -13.16 20.14
CA ALA A 73 -8.54 -11.83 20.73
C ALA A 73 -7.20 -11.51 21.42
N LYS A 74 -6.40 -12.54 21.75
CA LYS A 74 -5.07 -12.42 22.39
C LYS A 74 -3.95 -13.04 21.55
N SER A 75 -4.13 -13.12 20.23
CA SER A 75 -3.08 -13.57 19.31
C SER A 75 -2.47 -12.40 18.54
N LEU A 76 -1.34 -12.65 17.89
CA LEU A 76 -0.89 -11.77 16.82
C LEU A 76 -2.00 -11.65 15.76
N PRO A 77 -2.07 -10.50 15.05
CA PRO A 77 -3.03 -10.33 13.98
C PRO A 77 -2.82 -11.39 12.90
N ARG A 78 -3.89 -11.81 12.24
CA ARG A 78 -3.76 -12.76 11.13
C ARG A 78 -2.85 -12.18 10.06
N ASN A 79 -2.15 -13.05 9.35
CA ASN A 79 -1.23 -12.68 8.28
C ASN A 79 -0.15 -11.66 8.72
N PHE A 80 0.23 -11.67 10.00
CA PHE A 80 1.32 -10.85 10.50
C PHE A 80 2.66 -11.34 9.94
N ARG A 81 3.43 -10.42 9.36
CA ARG A 81 4.78 -10.64 8.84
C ARG A 81 5.62 -9.38 8.98
N THR A 82 6.93 -9.54 8.97
CA THR A 82 7.90 -8.45 8.99
C THR A 82 8.86 -8.54 7.82
N THR A 83 9.50 -7.42 7.47
CA THR A 83 10.59 -7.40 6.50
C THR A 83 11.90 -7.96 7.06
N ASP A 84 11.92 -8.37 8.33
CA ASP A 84 13.01 -9.13 8.94
C ASP A 84 12.80 -10.65 8.82
N ASP A 85 11.61 -11.10 8.39
CA ASP A 85 11.31 -12.53 8.23
C ASP A 85 12.07 -13.10 7.03
N PRO A 86 12.49 -14.38 7.08
CA PRO A 86 13.20 -15.01 5.98
C PRO A 86 12.33 -15.13 4.73
N LEU A 87 12.95 -14.97 3.56
CA LEU A 87 12.30 -15.25 2.28
C LEU A 87 12.31 -16.76 2.01
N GLU A 88 11.22 -17.43 2.35
CA GLU A 88 11.03 -18.86 2.08
C GLU A 88 10.19 -19.05 0.81
N GLY A 89 10.75 -19.69 -0.22
CA GLY A 89 10.05 -20.02 -1.46
C GLY A 89 9.81 -21.52 -1.61
N ASN A 90 8.86 -21.91 -2.45
CA ASN A 90 8.65 -23.31 -2.79
C ASN A 90 9.85 -23.89 -3.56
N THR A 91 10.06 -25.21 -3.48
CA THR A 91 11.15 -25.90 -4.20
C THR A 91 11.17 -25.54 -5.68
N GLY A 92 12.28 -24.96 -6.15
CA GLY A 92 12.47 -24.54 -7.56
C GLY A 92 11.99 -23.12 -7.89
N GLN A 93 11.39 -22.40 -6.93
CA GLN A 93 11.09 -20.98 -7.08
C GLN A 93 12.38 -20.16 -6.93
N LYS A 94 12.64 -19.26 -7.87
CA LYS A 94 13.75 -18.29 -7.75
C LYS A 94 13.46 -17.37 -6.56
N ILE A 95 14.39 -17.33 -5.60
CA ILE A 95 14.32 -16.39 -4.49
C ILE A 95 14.63 -14.97 -5.00
N PRO A 96 13.74 -13.99 -4.77
CA PRO A 96 13.97 -12.59 -5.13
C PRO A 96 15.13 -11.96 -4.36
N ALA A 97 15.64 -10.83 -4.85
CA ALA A 97 16.67 -10.07 -4.14
C ALA A 97 16.17 -9.54 -2.78
N ASP A 98 16.91 -9.83 -1.72
CA ASP A 98 16.67 -9.39 -0.34
C ASP A 98 17.37 -8.07 0.01
N THR A 99 18.21 -7.55 -0.89
CA THR A 99 18.96 -6.30 -0.69
C THR A 99 18.01 -5.17 -0.29
N GLY A 100 18.28 -4.57 0.88
CA GLY A 100 17.49 -3.46 1.40
C GLY A 100 16.12 -3.83 1.97
N LEU A 101 15.79 -5.11 2.12
CA LEU A 101 14.50 -5.55 2.66
C LEU A 101 14.43 -5.34 4.17
N THR A 102 15.42 -5.79 4.92
CA THR A 102 15.48 -5.63 6.40
C THR A 102 15.59 -4.16 6.80
N ASP A 103 16.24 -3.33 5.98
CA ASP A 103 16.37 -1.87 6.16
C ASP A 103 15.03 -1.12 6.03
N LEU A 104 13.97 -1.78 5.53
CA LEU A 104 12.64 -1.17 5.45
C LEU A 104 12.04 -0.90 6.83
N HIS A 105 12.35 -1.74 7.82
CA HIS A 105 11.70 -1.70 9.14
C HIS A 105 10.18 -1.68 9.01
N ALA A 106 9.63 -2.66 8.30
CA ALA A 106 8.20 -2.70 8.04
C ALA A 106 7.58 -4.03 8.43
N SER A 107 6.29 -3.98 8.70
CA SER A 107 5.46 -5.15 8.95
C SER A 107 4.09 -4.95 8.33
N GLY A 108 3.39 -6.04 8.09
CA GLY A 108 2.00 -5.99 7.72
C GLY A 108 1.18 -7.02 8.49
N GLY A 109 -0.11 -6.77 8.67
CA GLY A 109 -1.04 -7.71 9.28
C GLY A 109 -2.48 -7.43 8.87
N GLY A 110 -3.39 -8.32 9.27
CA GLY A 110 -4.82 -8.03 9.28
C GLY A 110 -5.22 -7.20 10.49
N GLU A 111 -6.52 -7.03 10.64
CA GLU A 111 -7.10 -6.32 11.79
C GLU A 111 -6.63 -6.92 13.12
N PHE A 112 -6.47 -6.05 14.13
CA PHE A 112 -5.98 -6.40 15.45
C PHE A 112 -6.97 -6.05 16.57
N THR A 113 -6.88 -6.74 17.69
CA THR A 113 -7.51 -6.31 18.95
C THR A 113 -6.60 -5.34 19.69
N ALA A 114 -7.11 -4.68 20.73
CA ALA A 114 -6.27 -3.86 21.62
C ALA A 114 -5.12 -4.66 22.27
N ASP A 115 -5.31 -5.94 22.56
CA ASP A 115 -4.24 -6.82 23.05
C ASP A 115 -3.33 -7.31 21.92
N GLY A 116 -3.89 -7.60 20.74
CA GLY A 116 -3.14 -7.95 19.54
C GLY A 116 -2.18 -6.83 19.08
N LEU A 117 -2.58 -5.57 19.28
CA LEU A 117 -1.71 -4.41 19.06
C LEU A 117 -0.48 -4.44 19.98
N LYS A 118 -0.62 -4.77 21.26
CA LYS A 118 0.54 -4.87 22.16
C LYS A 118 1.50 -5.97 21.70
N LEU A 119 0.95 -7.10 21.25
CA LEU A 119 1.74 -8.22 20.73
C LEU A 119 2.48 -7.84 19.44
N LEU A 120 1.82 -7.14 18.51
CA LEU A 120 2.45 -6.72 17.25
C LEU A 120 3.53 -5.68 17.51
N LEU A 121 3.30 -4.70 18.40
CA LEU A 121 4.31 -3.69 18.75
C LEU A 121 5.54 -4.31 19.41
N GLY A 122 5.35 -5.38 20.18
CA GLY A 122 6.46 -6.18 20.73
C GLY A 122 7.32 -6.91 19.68
N ARG A 123 6.90 -6.93 18.41
CA ARG A 123 7.66 -7.46 17.26
C ARG A 123 8.30 -6.36 16.41
N THR A 124 8.18 -5.10 16.81
CA THR A 124 8.75 -3.95 16.10
C THR A 124 9.92 -3.34 16.88
N ARG A 125 10.67 -2.43 16.24
CA ARG A 125 11.75 -1.66 16.87
C ARG A 125 11.67 -0.19 16.49
N GLY A 126 12.06 0.70 17.41
CA GLY A 126 12.01 2.15 17.20
C GLY A 126 10.59 2.74 17.20
N PRO A 127 10.43 4.02 16.82
CA PRO A 127 9.13 4.67 16.73
C PRO A 127 8.25 4.02 15.66
N VAL A 128 7.05 3.57 16.03
CA VAL A 128 6.13 2.90 15.11
C VAL A 128 5.12 3.88 14.54
N THR A 129 4.86 3.80 13.24
CA THR A 129 3.72 4.41 12.56
C THR A 129 2.80 3.30 12.05
N VAL A 130 1.56 3.27 12.54
CA VAL A 130 0.51 2.35 12.12
C VAL A 130 -0.28 3.02 10.99
N PHE A 131 -0.29 2.37 9.83
CA PHE A 131 -1.07 2.73 8.65
C PHE A 131 -2.30 1.84 8.58
N ASP A 132 -3.43 2.42 8.93
CA ASP A 132 -4.75 1.86 8.73
C ASP A 132 -5.22 2.17 7.30
N LEU A 133 -5.35 1.11 6.50
CA LEU A 133 -5.70 1.18 5.08
C LEU A 133 -7.19 0.94 4.83
N ARG A 134 -8.05 1.01 5.87
CA ARG A 134 -9.46 0.64 5.78
C ARG A 134 -10.33 1.82 5.37
N GLN A 135 -11.11 1.67 4.30
CA GLN A 135 -12.12 2.67 3.93
C GLN A 135 -13.44 2.42 4.67
N GLU A 136 -13.78 1.15 4.87
CA GLU A 136 -14.91 0.71 5.64
C GLU A 136 -14.89 1.30 7.06
N THR A 137 -16.06 1.74 7.52
CA THR A 137 -16.23 2.26 8.88
C THR A 137 -15.92 1.14 9.87
N HIS A 138 -14.96 1.35 10.75
CA HIS A 138 -14.60 0.42 11.81
C HIS A 138 -14.24 1.16 13.10
N ILE A 139 -14.52 0.51 14.23
CA ILE A 139 -14.26 1.03 15.58
C ILE A 139 -13.92 -0.14 16.50
N PHE A 140 -13.55 0.17 17.73
CA PHE A 140 -13.37 -0.81 18.79
C PHE A 140 -14.51 -0.73 19.80
N VAL A 141 -15.03 -1.89 20.19
CA VAL A 141 -15.94 -2.04 21.34
C VAL A 141 -15.32 -3.05 22.30
N ASN A 142 -15.13 -2.64 23.54
CA ASN A 142 -14.50 -3.44 24.60
C ASN A 142 -13.13 -4.01 24.19
N GLY A 143 -12.38 -3.27 23.36
CA GLY A 143 -11.08 -3.69 22.84
C GLY A 143 -11.12 -4.67 21.66
N LEU A 144 -12.31 -5.01 21.15
CA LEU A 144 -12.51 -5.84 19.96
C LEU A 144 -12.91 -5.00 18.75
N PRO A 145 -12.31 -5.25 17.56
CA PRO A 145 -12.62 -4.50 16.36
C PRO A 145 -13.93 -4.98 15.71
N ILE A 146 -14.79 -4.02 15.39
CA ILE A 146 -16.03 -4.23 14.67
C ILE A 146 -16.11 -3.28 13.48
N SER A 147 -16.79 -3.70 12.41
CA SER A 147 -16.96 -2.91 11.20
C SER A 147 -18.36 -2.99 10.61
N TRP A 148 -18.71 -1.99 9.80
CA TRP A 148 -19.98 -1.93 9.08
C TRP A 148 -19.80 -2.44 7.65
N PHE A 149 -20.12 -3.72 7.48
CA PHE A 149 -19.97 -4.43 6.22
C PHE A 149 -21.18 -4.23 5.31
N ALA A 150 -20.92 -3.81 4.08
CA ALA A 150 -21.83 -3.92 2.95
C ALA A 150 -21.23 -4.88 1.92
N THR A 151 -21.98 -5.21 0.87
CA THR A 151 -21.49 -6.05 -0.22
C THR A 151 -20.10 -5.61 -0.68
N HIS A 152 -19.14 -6.55 -0.71
CA HIS A 152 -17.74 -6.34 -1.05
C HIS A 152 -16.92 -5.44 -0.10
N ASP A 153 -17.42 -5.17 1.11
CA ASP A 153 -16.81 -4.23 2.07
C ASP A 153 -16.84 -2.76 1.59
N TRP A 154 -17.86 -2.41 0.81
CA TRP A 154 -17.96 -1.14 0.08
C TRP A 154 -19.01 -0.17 0.65
N SER A 155 -19.16 -0.15 1.98
CA SER A 155 -20.14 0.73 2.66
C SER A 155 -19.87 2.23 2.46
N ASN A 156 -18.61 2.60 2.24
CA ASN A 156 -18.17 3.99 2.15
C ASN A 156 -17.79 4.46 0.73
N ILE A 157 -18.15 3.71 -0.33
CA ILE A 157 -17.92 4.18 -1.71
C ILE A 157 -18.62 5.51 -1.94
N GLY A 158 -17.85 6.46 -2.48
CA GLY A 158 -18.31 7.82 -2.78
C GLY A 158 -18.31 8.76 -1.58
N ARG A 159 -17.86 8.32 -0.40
CA ARG A 159 -17.61 9.20 0.75
C ARG A 159 -16.15 9.65 0.75
N THR A 160 -15.93 10.87 1.21
CA THR A 160 -14.61 11.44 1.44
C THR A 160 -13.98 10.90 2.72
N HIS A 161 -12.66 11.04 2.84
CA HIS A 161 -11.91 10.70 4.05
C HIS A 161 -12.51 11.33 5.32
N ASP A 162 -12.75 12.65 5.28
CA ASP A 162 -13.25 13.40 6.43
C ASP A 162 -14.67 12.97 6.82
N GLU A 163 -15.52 12.62 5.85
CA GLU A 163 -16.87 12.10 6.12
C GLU A 163 -16.84 10.72 6.78
N ILE A 164 -15.83 9.90 6.48
CA ILE A 164 -15.65 8.57 7.07
C ILE A 164 -15.15 8.71 8.50
N GLU A 165 -14.09 9.50 8.73
CA GLU A 165 -13.57 9.73 10.09
C GLU A 165 -14.62 10.38 11.00
N ALA A 166 -15.40 11.34 10.49
CA ALA A 166 -16.49 11.96 11.24
C ALA A 166 -17.61 10.97 11.62
N ASP A 167 -17.93 10.02 10.72
CA ASP A 167 -18.93 8.97 10.98
C ASP A 167 -18.45 7.99 12.07
N GLU A 168 -17.18 7.57 12.01
CA GLU A 168 -16.59 6.71 13.04
C GLU A 168 -16.58 7.40 14.41
N ALA A 169 -16.15 8.66 14.47
CA ALA A 169 -16.18 9.46 15.71
C ALA A 169 -17.61 9.63 16.25
N ALA A 170 -18.59 9.84 15.38
CA ALA A 170 -20.00 9.95 15.78
C ALA A 170 -20.54 8.62 16.34
N ARG A 171 -20.13 7.47 15.78
CA ARG A 171 -20.51 6.14 16.27
C ARG A 171 -19.88 5.83 17.62
N VAL A 172 -18.59 6.12 17.79
CA VAL A 172 -17.92 6.00 19.11
C VAL A 172 -18.64 6.86 20.14
N LYS A 173 -19.02 8.10 19.78
CA LYS A 173 -19.76 8.99 20.67
C LYS A 173 -21.16 8.47 21.01
N SER A 174 -21.84 7.76 20.12
CA SER A 174 -23.20 7.25 20.36
C SER A 174 -23.24 5.96 21.20
N LEU A 175 -22.18 5.16 21.15
CA LEU A 175 -22.05 3.92 21.93
C LEU A 175 -21.54 4.21 23.35
N LYS A 176 -22.48 4.38 24.29
CA LYS A 176 -22.17 4.63 25.71
C LYS A 176 -22.05 3.33 26.49
N ALA A 177 -21.42 3.40 27.66
CA ALA A 177 -21.45 2.31 28.63
C ALA A 177 -22.91 1.89 28.90
N GLY A 178 -23.21 0.60 28.75
CA GLY A 178 -24.55 0.03 28.85
C GLY A 178 -25.34 -0.03 27.54
N SER A 179 -24.88 0.58 26.45
CA SER A 179 -25.48 0.39 25.12
C SER A 179 -25.46 -1.10 24.75
N LYS A 180 -26.53 -1.59 24.13
CA LYS A 180 -26.62 -2.96 23.61
C LYS A 180 -26.56 -2.93 22.10
N ILE A 181 -25.63 -3.71 21.54
CA ILE A 181 -25.46 -3.85 20.09
C ILE A 181 -25.55 -5.32 19.70
N VAL A 182 -25.97 -5.56 18.46
CA VAL A 182 -25.98 -6.89 17.86
C VAL A 182 -24.85 -6.97 16.86
N VAL A 183 -23.93 -7.92 17.05
CA VAL A 183 -22.74 -8.09 16.21
C VAL A 183 -22.82 -9.46 15.53
N HIS A 184 -22.65 -9.47 14.22
CA HIS A 184 -22.62 -10.70 13.43
C HIS A 184 -21.18 -11.21 13.27
N SER A 185 -21.00 -12.52 13.07
CA SER A 185 -19.69 -13.04 12.70
C SER A 185 -19.32 -12.57 11.29
N GLY A 186 -18.23 -11.81 11.14
CA GLY A 186 -17.74 -11.39 9.82
C GLY A 186 -17.43 -12.57 8.91
N ALA A 187 -16.91 -13.67 9.45
CA ALA A 187 -16.64 -14.89 8.68
C ALA A 187 -17.92 -15.50 8.07
N ALA A 188 -19.03 -15.50 8.82
CA ALA A 188 -20.31 -16.00 8.34
C ALA A 188 -20.96 -15.08 7.31
N ILE A 189 -20.86 -13.76 7.49
CA ILE A 189 -21.45 -12.79 6.57
C ILE A 189 -20.66 -12.71 5.25
N LYS A 190 -19.33 -12.76 5.30
CA LYS A 190 -18.47 -12.57 4.12
C LYS A 190 -18.29 -13.84 3.27
N LYS A 191 -18.52 -15.04 3.81
CA LYS A 191 -18.24 -16.31 3.12
C LYS A 191 -19.50 -17.14 2.90
N PRO A 192 -19.92 -17.35 1.63
CA PRO A 192 -21.00 -18.28 1.32
C PRO A 192 -20.70 -19.69 1.87
N GLY A 193 -21.68 -20.31 2.52
CA GLY A 193 -21.57 -21.69 3.01
C GLY A 193 -20.92 -21.86 4.39
N VAL A 194 -20.45 -20.79 5.03
CA VAL A 194 -20.11 -20.83 6.47
C VAL A 194 -21.40 -20.72 7.27
N THR A 195 -21.70 -21.72 8.10
CA THR A 195 -22.88 -21.68 8.99
C THR A 195 -22.80 -20.43 9.85
N SER A 196 -23.82 -19.57 9.78
CA SER A 196 -23.87 -18.40 10.64
C SER A 196 -23.99 -18.86 12.08
N SER A 197 -22.99 -18.53 12.91
CA SER A 197 -23.25 -18.44 14.35
C SER A 197 -24.38 -17.42 14.57
N ALA A 198 -25.15 -17.64 15.63
CA ALA A 198 -26.15 -16.66 16.04
C ALA A 198 -25.46 -15.30 16.29
N PRO A 199 -26.10 -14.18 15.94
CA PRO A 199 -25.58 -12.86 16.26
C PRO A 199 -25.38 -12.72 17.78
N GLU A 200 -24.32 -12.03 18.17
CA GLU A 200 -23.96 -11.82 19.56
C GLU A 200 -24.56 -10.50 20.08
N ASN A 201 -25.18 -10.55 21.25
CA ASN A 201 -25.60 -9.35 21.96
C ASN A 201 -24.43 -8.86 22.83
N VAL A 202 -23.79 -7.77 22.41
CA VAL A 202 -22.67 -7.17 23.13
C VAL A 202 -23.18 -5.98 23.94
N THR A 203 -22.83 -5.97 25.23
CA THR A 203 -23.00 -4.77 26.06
C THR A 203 -21.73 -3.94 25.97
N VAL A 204 -21.86 -2.70 25.53
CA VAL A 204 -20.73 -1.77 25.41
C VAL A 204 -20.31 -1.34 26.81
N GLU A 205 -19.04 -1.54 27.14
CA GLU A 205 -18.37 -0.96 28.31
C GLU A 205 -17.59 0.28 27.87
N HIS A 206 -16.85 0.15 26.76
CA HIS A 206 -16.09 1.23 26.15
C HIS A 206 -16.13 1.12 24.62
N ALA A 207 -16.17 2.26 23.94
CA ALA A 207 -16.03 2.37 22.50
C ALA A 207 -14.91 3.35 22.16
N SER A 208 -14.13 3.06 21.13
CA SER A 208 -12.95 3.83 20.74
C SER A 208 -12.77 3.83 19.23
N THR A 209 -12.20 4.90 18.68
CA THR A 209 -11.63 4.83 17.33
C THR A 209 -10.36 3.99 17.35
N GLU A 210 -9.85 3.56 16.19
CA GLU A 210 -8.56 2.88 16.17
C GLU A 210 -7.42 3.79 16.63
N ARG A 211 -7.47 5.08 16.29
CA ARG A 211 -6.52 6.09 16.79
C ARG A 211 -6.43 6.07 18.32
N ASP A 212 -7.59 6.03 18.99
CA ASP A 212 -7.67 5.96 20.46
C ASP A 212 -7.08 4.65 21.04
N ILE A 213 -7.01 3.57 20.24
CA ILE A 213 -6.34 2.32 20.62
C ILE A 213 -4.83 2.40 20.38
N VAL A 214 -4.41 3.04 19.28
CA VAL A 214 -3.00 3.07 18.84
C VAL A 214 -2.16 4.06 19.64
N GLU A 215 -2.60 5.32 19.75
CA GLU A 215 -1.78 6.40 20.30
C GLU A 215 -1.34 6.20 21.77
N PRO A 216 -2.17 5.63 22.69
CA PRO A 216 -1.73 5.34 24.05
C PRO A 216 -0.56 4.37 24.15
N ASN A 217 -0.30 3.57 23.10
CA ASN A 217 0.84 2.66 23.01
C ASN A 217 2.10 3.34 22.46
N ARG A 218 2.13 4.68 22.37
CA ARG A 218 3.26 5.49 21.86
C ARG A 218 3.61 5.19 20.40
N ALA A 219 2.63 4.75 19.62
CA ALA A 219 2.72 4.61 18.18
C ALA A 219 1.95 5.77 17.51
N ALA A 220 2.46 6.25 16.39
CA ALA A 220 1.73 7.20 15.54
C ALA A 220 0.65 6.44 14.75
N TYR A 221 -0.49 7.09 14.50
CA TYR A 221 -1.60 6.53 13.73
C TYR A 221 -1.85 7.35 12.47
N VAL A 222 -2.06 6.66 11.36
CA VAL A 222 -2.31 7.25 10.04
C VAL A 222 -3.44 6.50 9.38
N ARG A 223 -4.53 7.21 9.06
CA ARG A 223 -5.65 6.68 8.30
C ARG A 223 -5.45 6.95 6.81
N LEU A 224 -5.65 5.93 5.98
CA LEU A 224 -5.75 6.02 4.52
C LEU A 224 -7.03 5.29 4.09
N THR A 225 -8.01 6.00 3.54
CA THR A 225 -9.34 5.43 3.24
C THR A 225 -9.36 4.67 1.91
N VAL A 226 -8.61 3.57 1.85
CA VAL A 226 -8.42 2.74 0.64
C VAL A 226 -9.51 1.69 0.51
N THR A 227 -10.30 1.80 -0.57
CA THR A 227 -11.36 0.84 -0.90
C THR A 227 -10.84 -0.59 -1.03
N ASP A 228 -11.56 -1.56 -0.44
CA ASP A 228 -11.16 -2.96 -0.59
C ASP A 228 -11.21 -3.41 -2.06
N HIS A 229 -10.25 -4.27 -2.42
CA HIS A 229 -10.07 -4.88 -3.74
C HIS A 229 -9.63 -3.95 -4.88
N ALA A 230 -9.68 -2.62 -4.71
CA ALA A 230 -9.29 -1.64 -5.70
C ALA A 230 -7.87 -1.07 -5.47
N ARG A 231 -7.37 -0.28 -6.42
CA ARG A 231 -6.17 0.54 -6.22
C ARG A 231 -6.48 1.72 -5.28
N PRO A 232 -5.49 2.26 -4.55
CA PRO A 232 -5.67 3.52 -3.83
C PRO A 232 -5.90 4.68 -4.80
N LEU A 233 -6.72 5.64 -4.36
CA LEU A 233 -6.93 6.92 -5.04
C LEU A 233 -5.66 7.78 -4.96
N ASP A 234 -5.47 8.68 -5.92
CA ASP A 234 -4.22 9.45 -6.03
C ASP A 234 -3.96 10.36 -4.81
N ASP A 235 -5.00 10.88 -4.18
CA ASP A 235 -4.93 11.69 -2.96
C ASP A 235 -4.52 10.87 -1.73
N GLU A 236 -4.99 9.63 -1.60
CA GLU A 236 -4.52 8.69 -0.57
C GLU A 236 -3.05 8.32 -0.77
N VAL A 237 -2.61 8.20 -2.02
CA VAL A 237 -1.18 7.96 -2.33
C VAL A 237 -0.33 9.19 -1.96
N ASP A 238 -0.80 10.41 -2.22
CA ASP A 238 -0.12 11.63 -1.80
C ASP A 238 -0.02 11.72 -0.27
N ARG A 239 -1.11 11.44 0.46
CA ARG A 239 -1.10 11.37 1.94
C ARG A 239 -0.09 10.35 2.45
N PHE A 240 -0.08 9.15 1.87
CA PHE A 240 0.89 8.12 2.19
C PHE A 240 2.33 8.59 1.98
N VAL A 241 2.64 9.17 0.81
CA VAL A 241 3.99 9.69 0.50
C VAL A 241 4.40 10.79 1.49
N LEU A 242 3.49 11.71 1.83
CA LEU A 242 3.76 12.77 2.79
C LEU A 242 4.15 12.23 4.17
N VAL A 243 3.44 11.22 4.67
CA VAL A 243 3.76 10.57 5.94
C VAL A 243 5.08 9.78 5.83
N VAL A 244 5.30 9.05 4.75
CA VAL A 244 6.55 8.29 4.56
C VAL A 244 7.78 9.19 4.63
N ARG A 245 7.68 10.43 4.11
CA ARG A 245 8.74 11.44 4.18
C ARG A 245 9.07 11.89 5.61
N THR A 246 8.20 11.65 6.59
CA THR A 246 8.37 12.05 7.99
C THR A 246 8.76 10.91 8.93
N ILE A 247 8.72 9.66 8.45
CA ILE A 247 9.15 8.51 9.26
C ILE A 247 10.67 8.64 9.53
N PRO A 248 11.13 8.58 10.79
CA PRO A 248 12.54 8.67 11.11
C PRO A 248 13.31 7.46 10.56
N GLU A 249 14.63 7.59 10.40
CA GLU A 249 15.48 6.53 9.86
C GLU A 249 15.40 5.22 10.66
N ASN A 250 15.27 5.31 11.99
CA ASN A 250 15.06 4.17 12.88
C ASN A 250 13.57 3.84 13.12
N GLY A 251 12.66 4.45 12.36
CA GLY A 251 11.21 4.26 12.49
C GLY A 251 10.74 2.97 11.85
N TRP A 252 9.57 2.50 12.30
CA TRP A 252 8.94 1.29 11.83
C TRP A 252 7.56 1.57 11.23
N ALA A 253 7.27 1.02 10.06
CA ALA A 253 5.95 1.13 9.42
C ALA A 253 5.16 -0.17 9.58
N HIS A 254 4.02 -0.11 10.27
CA HIS A 254 3.07 -1.22 10.31
C HIS A 254 1.88 -0.92 9.40
N PHE A 255 1.61 -1.79 8.43
CA PHE A 255 0.47 -1.66 7.52
C PHE A 255 -0.60 -2.68 7.89
N HIS A 256 -1.86 -2.30 7.92
CA HIS A 256 -2.94 -3.28 8.00
C HIS A 256 -4.17 -2.87 7.20
N CYS A 257 -4.98 -3.88 6.93
CA CYS A 257 -6.36 -3.72 6.50
C CYS A 257 -7.16 -4.82 7.22
N GLU A 258 -8.40 -5.06 6.83
CA GLU A 258 -9.20 -6.13 7.44
C GLU A 258 -8.46 -7.48 7.40
N ALA A 259 -8.05 -7.95 6.21
CA ALA A 259 -7.48 -9.29 6.03
C ALA A 259 -5.96 -9.37 6.14
N GLY A 260 -5.25 -8.26 6.00
CA GLY A 260 -3.79 -8.27 5.94
C GLY A 260 -3.19 -8.75 4.62
N ARG A 261 -4.00 -8.79 3.56
CA ARG A 261 -3.60 -9.28 2.23
C ARG A 261 -3.54 -8.14 1.21
N GLY A 262 -4.62 -7.88 0.46
CA GLY A 262 -4.60 -6.98 -0.70
C GLY A 262 -4.03 -5.59 -0.43
N ARG A 263 -4.74 -4.77 0.32
CA ARG A 263 -4.34 -3.40 0.65
C ARG A 263 -2.99 -3.37 1.38
N THR A 264 -2.82 -4.23 2.39
CA THR A 264 -1.58 -4.32 3.16
C THR A 264 -0.37 -4.63 2.30
N THR A 265 -0.42 -5.67 1.46
CA THR A 265 0.70 -6.04 0.58
C THR A 265 0.92 -4.98 -0.49
N THR A 266 -0.13 -4.35 -1.01
CA THR A 266 0.02 -3.19 -1.91
C THR A 266 0.86 -2.10 -1.25
N PHE A 267 0.52 -1.64 -0.04
CA PHE A 267 1.25 -0.56 0.61
C PHE A 267 2.65 -0.96 1.10
N MET A 268 2.86 -2.21 1.51
CA MET A 268 4.21 -2.72 1.78
C MET A 268 5.07 -2.68 0.50
N VAL A 269 4.51 -3.05 -0.66
CA VAL A 269 5.19 -2.93 -1.96
C VAL A 269 5.48 -1.47 -2.30
N LEU A 270 4.53 -0.54 -2.12
CA LEU A 270 4.78 0.89 -2.38
C LEU A 270 5.90 1.43 -1.49
N TYR A 271 5.86 1.10 -0.20
CA TYR A 271 6.85 1.53 0.79
C TYR A 271 8.25 1.01 0.46
N ASP A 272 8.31 -0.23 -0.03
CA ASP A 272 9.52 -0.87 -0.51
C ASP A 272 10.08 -0.16 -1.77
N MET A 273 9.22 0.09 -2.76
CA MET A 273 9.58 0.82 -3.98
C MET A 273 10.19 2.18 -3.68
N LEU A 274 9.60 2.95 -2.77
CA LEU A 274 10.12 4.27 -2.39
C LEU A 274 11.56 4.21 -1.84
N ARG A 275 12.00 3.08 -1.30
CA ARG A 275 13.36 2.91 -0.72
C ARG A 275 14.32 2.16 -1.63
N ASN A 276 13.81 1.31 -2.51
CA ASN A 276 14.62 0.31 -3.18
C ASN A 276 14.48 0.28 -4.72
N ALA A 277 13.52 0.98 -5.32
CA ALA A 277 13.28 0.89 -6.77
C ALA A 277 14.46 1.39 -7.64
N THR A 278 15.38 2.19 -7.10
CA THR A 278 16.60 2.60 -7.83
C THR A 278 17.61 1.47 -8.02
N ARG A 279 17.50 0.39 -7.23
CA ARG A 279 18.45 -0.72 -7.20
C ARG A 279 17.84 -2.12 -7.36
N ILE A 280 16.54 -2.28 -7.04
CA ILE A 280 15.82 -3.56 -7.13
C ILE A 280 14.72 -3.47 -8.18
N SER A 281 14.56 -4.55 -8.97
CA SER A 281 13.53 -4.65 -10.00
C SER A 281 12.11 -4.66 -9.41
N LEU A 282 11.12 -4.28 -10.22
CA LEU A 282 9.70 -4.39 -9.87
C LEU A 282 9.34 -5.84 -9.49
N GLU A 283 9.80 -6.80 -10.28
CA GLU A 283 9.53 -8.22 -10.11
C GLU A 283 10.13 -8.77 -8.81
N ASP A 284 11.33 -8.35 -8.43
CA ASP A 284 11.96 -8.77 -7.18
C ASP A 284 11.27 -8.13 -5.96
N ILE A 285 10.89 -6.83 -6.03
CA ILE A 285 10.13 -6.17 -4.96
C ILE A 285 8.76 -6.83 -4.79
N ALA A 286 8.02 -7.05 -5.88
CA ALA A 286 6.73 -7.72 -5.83
C ALA A 286 6.87 -9.17 -5.34
N GLY A 287 7.88 -9.88 -5.82
CA GLY A 287 8.16 -11.27 -5.47
C GLY A 287 8.51 -11.45 -4.00
N ARG A 288 9.39 -10.61 -3.42
CA ARG A 288 9.75 -10.75 -2.01
C ARG A 288 8.59 -10.43 -1.08
N GLN A 289 7.78 -9.43 -1.43
CA GLN A 289 6.56 -9.11 -0.70
C GLN A 289 5.47 -10.18 -0.85
N GLN A 290 5.44 -10.90 -1.99
CA GLN A 290 4.57 -12.06 -2.16
C GLN A 290 4.98 -13.21 -1.22
N LEU A 291 6.28 -13.52 -1.14
CA LEU A 291 6.79 -14.58 -0.26
C LEU A 291 6.49 -14.29 1.21
N LEU A 292 6.70 -13.04 1.65
CA LEU A 292 6.31 -12.60 2.99
C LEU A 292 4.77 -12.53 3.18
N GLY A 293 4.04 -12.23 2.11
CA GLY A 293 2.61 -11.88 2.12
C GLY A 293 1.65 -13.03 1.87
N TYR A 294 2.01 -14.27 2.24
CA TYR A 294 1.16 -15.47 2.08
C TYR A 294 0.67 -15.64 0.64
N ASP A 295 1.61 -15.62 -0.32
CA ASP A 295 1.39 -15.79 -1.75
C ASP A 295 0.54 -14.72 -2.44
N TYR A 296 0.28 -13.59 -1.77
CA TYR A 296 -0.42 -12.48 -2.39
C TYR A 296 0.49 -11.71 -3.35
N ASP A 297 0.31 -11.95 -4.64
CA ASP A 297 1.05 -11.30 -5.71
C ASP A 297 0.26 -10.09 -6.25
N VAL A 298 0.81 -8.89 -6.04
CA VAL A 298 0.18 -7.63 -6.48
C VAL A 298 0.14 -7.48 -8.01
N LEU A 299 0.99 -8.21 -8.73
CA LEU A 299 1.11 -8.21 -10.19
C LEU A 299 0.33 -9.34 -10.87
N ARG A 300 -0.22 -10.30 -10.11
CA ARG A 300 -0.97 -11.44 -10.66
C ARG A 300 -2.32 -10.99 -11.23
N PRO A 301 -2.58 -11.24 -12.53
CA PRO A 301 -3.91 -11.03 -13.11
C PRO A 301 -4.95 -11.91 -12.41
N ALA A 302 -6.19 -11.45 -12.40
CA ALA A 302 -7.28 -12.27 -11.89
C ALA A 302 -7.57 -13.44 -12.84
N GLY A 303 -7.95 -14.59 -12.29
CA GLY A 303 -8.37 -15.73 -13.09
C GLY A 303 -9.67 -15.48 -13.87
N PRO A 304 -9.95 -16.26 -14.93
CA PRO A 304 -11.18 -16.14 -15.71
C PRO A 304 -12.44 -16.19 -14.84
N GLY A 305 -13.42 -15.32 -15.11
CA GLY A 305 -14.69 -15.26 -14.38
C GLY A 305 -14.62 -14.64 -12.98
N ASN A 306 -13.44 -14.19 -12.52
CA ASN A 306 -13.33 -13.49 -11.26
C ASN A 306 -13.89 -12.06 -11.37
N TRP A 307 -14.93 -11.76 -10.61
CA TRP A 307 -15.55 -10.43 -10.59
C TRP A 307 -14.58 -9.31 -10.20
N LYS A 308 -13.47 -9.63 -9.52
CA LYS A 308 -12.40 -8.69 -9.13
C LYS A 308 -11.43 -8.35 -10.26
N ALA A 309 -11.57 -8.96 -11.45
CA ALA A 309 -10.64 -8.77 -12.56
C ALA A 309 -10.47 -7.29 -12.97
N PRO A 310 -11.53 -6.49 -13.16
CA PRO A 310 -11.37 -5.09 -13.58
C PRO A 310 -10.57 -4.24 -12.57
N TYR A 311 -10.79 -4.48 -11.27
CA TYR A 311 -10.07 -3.78 -10.19
C TYR A 311 -8.63 -4.28 -10.04
N THR A 312 -8.38 -5.56 -10.36
CA THR A 312 -7.04 -6.15 -10.38
C THR A 312 -6.21 -5.54 -11.51
N ASP A 313 -6.80 -5.34 -12.69
CA ASP A 313 -6.11 -4.72 -13.82
C ASP A 313 -5.72 -3.27 -13.52
N ASP A 314 -6.64 -2.50 -12.91
CA ASP A 314 -6.34 -1.14 -12.45
C ASP A 314 -5.25 -1.11 -11.37
N ARG A 315 -5.25 -2.07 -10.44
CA ARG A 315 -4.18 -2.20 -9.43
C ARG A 315 -2.83 -2.49 -10.08
N ILE A 316 -2.76 -3.44 -11.02
CA ILE A 316 -1.51 -3.79 -11.69
C ILE A 316 -0.96 -2.58 -12.48
N ALA A 317 -1.82 -1.88 -13.20
CA ALA A 317 -1.43 -0.65 -13.91
C ALA A 317 -0.89 0.41 -12.95
N PHE A 318 -1.55 0.60 -11.80
CA PHE A 318 -1.09 1.49 -10.74
C PHE A 318 0.25 1.07 -10.16
N ILE A 319 0.44 -0.20 -9.79
CA ILE A 319 1.71 -0.69 -9.22
C ILE A 319 2.88 -0.44 -10.17
N ARG A 320 2.69 -0.68 -11.48
CA ARG A 320 3.72 -0.42 -12.49
C ARG A 320 4.07 1.06 -12.58
N ALA A 321 3.05 1.92 -12.65
CA ALA A 321 3.26 3.36 -12.70
C ALA A 321 3.89 3.90 -11.39
N PHE A 322 3.53 3.36 -10.23
CA PHE A 322 4.12 3.76 -8.95
C PHE A 322 5.58 3.34 -8.84
N TYR A 323 5.97 2.20 -9.41
CA TYR A 323 7.38 1.82 -9.50
C TYR A 323 8.18 2.85 -10.30
N ASP A 324 7.68 3.28 -11.46
CA ASP A 324 8.33 4.33 -12.27
C ASP A 324 8.41 5.66 -11.51
N TYR A 325 7.34 6.04 -10.81
CA TYR A 325 7.34 7.19 -9.90
C TYR A 325 8.42 7.06 -8.82
N ALA A 326 8.50 5.93 -8.13
CA ALA A 326 9.44 5.71 -7.04
C ALA A 326 10.90 5.70 -7.52
N ARG A 327 11.15 5.23 -8.74
CA ARG A 327 12.47 5.33 -9.39
C ARG A 327 12.88 6.76 -9.68
N ALA A 328 11.93 7.57 -10.19
CA ALA A 328 12.16 8.98 -10.48
C ALA A 328 12.17 9.85 -9.21
N ASN A 329 11.50 9.39 -8.14
CA ASN A 329 11.32 10.12 -6.89
C ASN A 329 11.68 9.24 -5.66
N PRO A 330 12.97 8.88 -5.47
CA PRO A 330 13.39 8.09 -4.32
C PRO A 330 13.00 8.76 -3.00
N ALA A 331 12.62 7.96 -2.01
CA ALA A 331 11.99 8.40 -0.75
C ALA A 331 10.72 9.26 -0.95
N GLY A 332 10.09 9.12 -2.12
CA GLY A 332 8.94 9.90 -2.53
C GLY A 332 9.26 11.37 -2.74
N ARG A 333 10.49 11.74 -3.13
CA ARG A 333 10.95 13.12 -3.35
C ARG A 333 11.63 13.26 -4.72
N PRO A 334 11.56 14.43 -5.40
CA PRO A 334 11.02 15.70 -4.88
C PRO A 334 9.50 15.86 -5.03
N GLN A 335 8.87 15.20 -6.01
CA GLN A 335 7.46 15.39 -6.31
C GLN A 335 6.58 14.47 -5.46
N LEU A 336 5.34 14.89 -5.21
CA LEU A 336 4.27 13.99 -4.82
C LEU A 336 3.78 13.17 -6.03
N TRP A 337 3.00 12.14 -5.75
CA TRP A 337 2.50 11.23 -6.78
C TRP A 337 1.59 11.95 -7.78
N SER A 338 0.61 12.73 -7.31
CA SER A 338 -0.31 13.44 -8.20
C SER A 338 0.40 14.55 -9.01
N GLU A 339 1.45 15.15 -8.45
CA GLU A 339 2.30 16.12 -9.14
C GLU A 339 3.09 15.45 -10.26
N TRP A 340 3.67 14.29 -9.98
CA TRP A 340 4.39 13.49 -10.97
C TRP A 340 3.47 13.04 -12.11
N LEU A 341 2.27 12.56 -11.81
CA LEU A 341 1.26 12.20 -12.82
C LEU A 341 0.89 13.37 -13.74
N LYS A 342 0.79 14.59 -13.21
CA LYS A 342 0.48 15.81 -14.00
C LYS A 342 1.66 16.28 -14.82
N SER A 343 2.88 16.00 -14.38
CA SER A 343 4.10 16.50 -15.02
C SER A 343 4.27 15.94 -16.44
N GLY A 344 3.61 14.81 -16.77
CA GLY A 344 3.64 14.23 -18.12
C GLY A 344 5.06 13.89 -18.60
N ILE A 345 6.01 13.76 -17.68
CA ILE A 345 7.43 13.56 -17.96
C ILE A 345 7.67 12.07 -18.23
N LYS A 346 8.37 11.65 -19.29
CA LYS A 346 8.67 12.18 -20.63
C LYS A 346 9.34 11.04 -21.39
#